data_AF-A0AAU0WBI0-F1
#
_entry.id   AF-A0AAU0WBI0-F1
#
_cell.length_a   1.000
_cell.length_b   1.000
_cell.length_c   1.000
_cell.angle_alpha   90.00
_cell.angle_beta   90.00
_cell.angle_gamma   90.00
#
_symmetry.space_group_name_H-M   'P 1'
#
loop_
_entity.id
_entity.type
_entity.pdbx_description
1 polymer ?
#
loop_
_entity_poly.entity_id
_entity_poly.type
_entity_poly.pdbx_seq_one_letter_code
_entity_poly.pdbx_strand_id
1 'polypeptide(L)'
;MTTNPSADSPSADTLRKLHSARARSAYERAVAACRHAGIAPDAAQTVPTTPVGRAANALRLSAQSLTALAGTAPDPAADARCARNAAATAALAAQVAAQMARSGAATALRAALTASQAAAKAAGGTAAGQDTALNAIADDAEEGAVEAARAAGWM
;
A
#
# COMPACT_ATOMS: atom_id res chain seq x y z
N MET A 1 -39.40 21.04 11.86
CA MET A 1 -38.42 19.95 12.06
C MET A 1 -38.51 19.04 10.85
N THR A 2 -37.67 19.26 9.85
CA THR A 2 -37.49 18.34 8.72
C THR A 2 -36.02 18.42 8.30
N THR A 3 -35.35 17.32 8.64
CA THR A 3 -33.99 16.86 8.38
C THR A 3 -33.15 17.60 7.33
N ASN A 4 -31.98 18.08 7.79
CA ASN A 4 -30.79 18.42 7.01
C ASN A 4 -30.33 17.28 6.09
N PRO A 5 -29.60 17.58 4.99
CA PRO A 5 -29.31 16.63 3.93
C PRO A 5 -28.42 15.50 4.42
N SER A 6 -28.69 14.28 3.94
CA SER A 6 -27.80 13.13 4.08
C SER A 6 -26.38 13.53 3.70
N ALA A 7 -25.41 13.23 4.56
CA ALA A 7 -24.00 13.28 4.18
C ALA A 7 -23.81 12.38 2.95
N ASP A 8 -23.55 13.00 1.80
CA ASP A 8 -23.31 12.28 0.54
C ASP A 8 -22.14 11.32 0.76
N SER A 9 -22.45 10.03 0.79
CA SER A 9 -21.42 9.00 0.80
C SER A 9 -20.65 9.10 -0.53
N PRO A 10 -19.30 9.06 -0.50
CA PRO A 10 -18.51 9.25 -1.70
C PRO A 10 -18.88 8.21 -2.77
N SER A 11 -18.95 8.65 -4.03
CA SER A 11 -19.24 7.76 -5.15
C SER A 11 -18.20 6.65 -5.29
N ALA A 12 -18.58 5.53 -5.90
CA ALA A 12 -17.66 4.42 -6.17
C ALA A 12 -16.44 4.87 -7.01
N ASP A 13 -16.61 5.80 -7.95
CA ASP A 13 -15.50 6.40 -8.71
C ASP A 13 -14.54 7.21 -7.84
N THR A 14 -15.08 7.98 -6.88
CA THR A 14 -14.27 8.75 -5.92
C THR A 14 -13.45 7.81 -5.06
N LEU A 15 -14.08 6.75 -4.54
CA LEU A 15 -13.41 5.72 -3.76
C LEU A 15 -12.36 4.97 -4.60
N ARG A 16 -12.67 4.61 -5.85
CA ARG A 16 -11.72 4.00 -6.79
C ARG A 16 -10.47 4.86 -6.98
N LYS A 17 -10.64 6.17 -7.21
CA LYS A 17 -9.51 7.10 -7.38
C LYS A 17 -8.63 7.15 -6.14
N LEU A 18 -9.25 7.27 -4.96
CA LEU A 18 -8.56 7.31 -3.67
C LEU A 18 -7.75 6.03 -3.43
N HIS A 19 -8.40 4.85 -3.55
CA HIS A 19 -7.73 3.57 -3.34
C HIS A 19 -6.63 3.31 -4.38
N SER A 20 -6.85 3.70 -5.63
CA SER A 20 -5.84 3.56 -6.70
C SER A 20 -4.62 4.45 -6.46
N ALA A 21 -4.82 5.68 -5.98
CA ALA A 21 -3.72 6.58 -5.63
C ALA A 21 -2.89 6.01 -4.48
N ARG A 22 -3.53 5.56 -3.40
CA ARG A 22 -2.85 4.91 -2.27
C ARG A 22 -2.10 3.64 -2.71
N ALA A 23 -2.73 2.80 -3.53
CA ALA A 23 -2.12 1.58 -4.03
C ALA A 23 -0.87 1.89 -4.87
N ARG A 24 -0.93 2.94 -5.70
CA ARG A 24 0.21 3.38 -6.52
C ARG A 24 1.35 3.95 -5.67
N SER A 25 1.05 4.82 -4.70
CA SER A 25 2.04 5.33 -3.74
C SER A 25 2.76 4.20 -3.02
N ALA A 26 2.00 3.25 -2.46
CA ALA A 26 2.56 2.12 -1.75
C ALA A 26 3.43 1.24 -2.66
N TYR A 27 3.01 1.02 -3.91
CA TYR A 27 3.79 0.29 -4.89
C TYR A 27 5.12 1.01 -5.23
N GLU A 28 5.08 2.31 -5.49
CA GLU A 28 6.29 3.11 -5.78
C GLU A 28 7.27 3.08 -4.61
N ARG A 29 6.76 3.18 -3.38
CA ARG A 29 7.55 3.02 -2.16
C ARG A 29 8.14 1.61 -2.02
N ALA A 30 7.41 0.57 -2.40
CA ALA A 30 7.93 -0.80 -2.44
C ALA A 30 9.06 -0.95 -3.47
N VAL A 31 8.89 -0.38 -4.68
CA VAL A 31 9.95 -0.36 -5.72
C VAL A 31 11.21 0.32 -5.19
N ALA A 32 11.05 1.47 -4.54
CA ALA A 32 12.14 2.25 -3.98
C ALA A 32 12.91 1.49 -2.88
N ALA A 33 12.20 0.87 -1.94
CA ALA A 33 12.79 0.04 -0.90
C ALA A 33 13.52 -1.19 -1.47
N CYS A 34 12.94 -1.87 -2.45
CA CYS A 34 13.60 -2.98 -3.16
C CYS A 34 14.87 -2.53 -3.88
N ARG A 35 14.83 -1.38 -4.57
CA ARG A 35 16.01 -0.81 -5.24
C ARG A 35 17.11 -0.47 -4.25
N HIS A 36 16.77 0.16 -3.13
CA HIS A 36 17.72 0.47 -2.05
C HIS A 36 18.37 -0.81 -1.50
N ALA A 37 17.60 -1.88 -1.36
CA ALA A 37 18.09 -3.20 -0.94
C ALA A 37 18.83 -3.99 -2.04
N GLY A 38 19.04 -3.42 -3.24
CA GLY A 38 19.70 -4.10 -4.35
C GLY A 38 18.93 -5.30 -4.93
N ILE A 39 17.61 -5.35 -4.71
CA ILE A 39 16.76 -6.43 -5.22
C ILE A 39 16.43 -6.17 -6.69
N ALA A 40 16.95 -7.03 -7.57
CA ALA A 40 16.64 -6.99 -8.99
C ALA A 40 15.25 -7.60 -9.30
N PRO A 41 14.56 -7.16 -10.37
CA PRO A 41 13.25 -7.69 -10.76
C PRO A 41 13.24 -9.20 -11.06
N ASP A 42 14.35 -9.75 -11.53
CA ASP A 42 14.53 -11.17 -11.86
C ASP A 42 14.73 -12.06 -10.62
N ALA A 43 14.90 -11.46 -9.43
CA ALA A 43 14.90 -12.20 -8.16
C ALA A 43 13.51 -12.76 -7.79
N ALA A 44 12.45 -12.39 -8.53
CA ALA A 44 11.10 -12.91 -8.32
C ALA A 44 11.03 -14.40 -8.66
N GLN A 45 10.64 -15.22 -7.68
CA GLN A 45 10.49 -16.66 -7.83
C GLN A 45 9.01 -17.05 -7.71
N THR A 46 8.59 -18.08 -8.47
CA THR A 46 7.23 -18.64 -8.37
C THR A 46 6.94 -19.17 -6.98
N VAL A 47 7.91 -19.85 -6.36
CA VAL A 47 7.86 -20.31 -4.97
C VAL A 47 9.03 -19.67 -4.23
N PRO A 48 8.84 -18.49 -3.64
CA PRO A 48 9.93 -17.76 -3.02
C PRO A 48 10.33 -18.38 -1.67
N THR A 49 11.59 -18.79 -1.55
CA THR A 49 12.13 -19.41 -0.33
C THR A 49 12.98 -18.45 0.50
N THR A 50 13.32 -17.28 -0.03
CA THR A 50 14.14 -16.26 0.63
C THR A 50 13.36 -14.96 0.86
N PRO A 51 13.72 -14.13 1.86
CA PRO A 51 13.10 -12.82 2.04
C PRO A 51 13.16 -11.93 0.79
N VAL A 52 14.30 -11.94 0.09
CA VAL A 52 14.51 -11.22 -1.18
C VAL A 52 13.56 -11.72 -2.27
N GLY A 53 13.50 -13.03 -2.50
CA GLY A 53 12.61 -13.62 -3.49
C GLY A 53 11.14 -13.38 -3.18
N ARG A 54 10.77 -13.36 -1.90
CA ARG A 54 9.40 -13.00 -1.46
C ARG A 54 9.08 -11.55 -1.77
N ALA A 55 9.98 -10.61 -1.47
CA ALA A 55 9.80 -9.19 -1.76
C ALA A 55 9.67 -8.93 -3.27
N ALA A 56 10.55 -9.53 -4.08
CA ALA A 56 10.50 -9.41 -5.54
C ALA A 56 9.21 -10.01 -6.13
N ASN A 57 8.77 -11.19 -5.65
CA ASN A 57 7.53 -11.81 -6.10
C ASN A 57 6.29 -10.99 -5.69
N ALA A 58 6.26 -10.46 -4.45
CA ALA A 58 5.18 -9.58 -4.00
C ALA A 58 5.09 -8.30 -4.84
N LEU A 59 6.24 -7.70 -5.18
CA LEU A 59 6.30 -6.53 -6.06
C LEU A 59 5.70 -6.83 -7.44
N ARG A 60 6.06 -7.97 -8.03
CA ARG A 60 5.51 -8.44 -9.31
C ARG A 60 3.98 -8.62 -9.24
N LEU A 61 3.48 -9.28 -8.20
CA LEU A 61 2.03 -9.50 -8.02
C LEU A 61 1.28 -8.19 -7.77
N SER A 62 1.88 -7.24 -7.06
CA SER A 62 1.31 -5.91 -6.83
C SER A 62 1.17 -5.12 -8.14
N ALA A 63 2.22 -5.13 -8.99
CA ALA A 63 2.19 -4.50 -10.31
C ALA A 63 1.09 -5.09 -11.21
N GLN A 64 0.94 -6.42 -11.20
CA GLN A 64 -0.11 -7.12 -11.94
C GLN A 64 -1.50 -6.75 -11.43
N SER A 65 -1.68 -6.66 -10.11
CA SER A 65 -2.95 -6.28 -9.48
C SER A 65 -3.37 -4.86 -9.84
N LEU A 66 -2.43 -3.91 -9.81
CA LEU A 66 -2.67 -2.52 -10.23
C LEU A 66 -3.08 -2.42 -11.72
N THR A 67 -2.42 -3.19 -12.57
CA THR A 67 -2.73 -3.24 -14.01
C THR A 67 -4.12 -3.81 -14.24
N ALA A 68 -4.47 -4.91 -13.55
CA ALA A 68 -5.79 -5.52 -13.66
C ALA A 68 -6.91 -4.57 -13.20
N LEU A 69 -6.67 -3.79 -12.13
CA LEU A 69 -7.65 -2.84 -11.60
C LEU A 69 -8.08 -1.79 -12.62
N ALA A 70 -7.15 -1.32 -13.46
CA ALA A 70 -7.44 -0.31 -14.48
C ALA A 70 -8.45 -0.79 -15.55
N GLY A 71 -8.65 -2.10 -15.69
CA GLY A 71 -9.57 -2.69 -16.66
C GLY A 71 -10.94 -3.10 -16.10
N THR A 72 -11.22 -2.87 -14.81
CA THR A 72 -12.46 -3.31 -14.16
C THR A 72 -13.34 -2.15 -13.71
N ALA A 73 -14.64 -2.41 -13.60
CA ALA A 73 -15.58 -1.45 -13.01
C ALA A 73 -15.21 -1.14 -11.54
N PRO A 74 -15.50 0.09 -11.04
CA PRO A 74 -15.29 0.46 -9.65
C PRO A 74 -15.95 -0.51 -8.66
N ASP A 75 -15.16 -1.02 -7.71
CA ASP A 75 -15.61 -1.85 -6.59
C ASP A 75 -14.80 -1.43 -5.37
N PRO A 76 -15.35 -0.60 -4.47
CA PRO A 76 -14.60 -0.07 -3.33
C PRO A 76 -13.92 -1.15 -2.48
N ALA A 77 -14.54 -2.33 -2.33
CA ALA A 77 -13.97 -3.39 -1.52
C ALA A 77 -12.80 -4.06 -2.24
N ALA A 78 -12.90 -4.30 -3.55
CA ALA A 78 -11.78 -4.82 -4.34
C ALA A 78 -10.62 -3.82 -4.43
N ASP A 79 -10.94 -2.54 -4.62
CA ASP A 79 -9.96 -1.45 -4.74
C ASP A 79 -9.18 -1.28 -3.43
N ALA A 80 -9.88 -1.27 -2.30
CA ALA A 80 -9.26 -1.21 -0.98
C ALA A 80 -8.38 -2.44 -0.69
N ARG A 81 -8.80 -3.65 -1.12
CA ARG A 81 -7.94 -4.85 -1.03
C ARG A 81 -6.69 -4.74 -1.88
N CYS A 82 -6.79 -4.14 -3.07
CA CYS A 82 -5.63 -3.87 -3.92
C CYS A 82 -4.66 -2.90 -3.22
N ALA A 83 -5.17 -1.80 -2.65
CA ALA A 83 -4.36 -0.85 -1.89
C ALA A 83 -3.68 -1.50 -0.66
N ARG A 84 -4.42 -2.34 0.09
CA ARG A 84 -3.86 -3.13 1.20
C ARG A 84 -2.73 -4.05 0.74
N ASN A 85 -2.91 -4.76 -0.37
CA ASN A 85 -1.89 -5.69 -0.88
C ASN A 85 -0.62 -4.94 -1.32
N ALA A 86 -0.78 -3.77 -1.93
CA ALA A 86 0.36 -2.90 -2.26
C ALA A 86 1.08 -2.39 -0.99
N ALA A 87 0.34 -1.97 0.04
CA ALA A 87 0.91 -1.54 1.31
C ALA A 87 1.64 -2.68 2.06
N ALA A 88 1.08 -3.90 2.04
CA ALA A 88 1.74 -5.09 2.59
C ALA A 88 3.03 -5.44 1.83
N THR A 89 3.02 -5.28 0.50
CA THR A 89 4.21 -5.44 -0.35
C THR A 89 5.28 -4.42 0.03
N ALA A 90 4.90 -3.15 0.24
CA ALA A 90 5.81 -2.11 0.69
C ALA A 90 6.41 -2.40 2.07
N ALA A 91 5.61 -2.92 3.01
CA ALA A 91 6.09 -3.34 4.32
C ALA A 91 7.08 -4.51 4.23
N LEU A 92 6.85 -5.48 3.34
CA LEU A 92 7.79 -6.59 3.10
C LEU A 92 9.11 -6.07 2.50
N ALA A 93 9.04 -5.18 1.50
CA ALA A 93 10.23 -4.56 0.91
C ALA A 93 11.02 -3.75 1.95
N ALA A 94 10.33 -2.98 2.79
CA ALA A 94 10.94 -2.22 3.89
C ALA A 94 11.63 -3.13 4.92
N GLN A 95 11.08 -4.32 5.21
CA GLN A 95 11.72 -5.29 6.11
C GLN A 95 13.06 -5.79 5.53
N VAL A 96 13.13 -6.04 4.23
CA VAL A 96 14.37 -6.46 3.57
C VAL A 96 15.37 -5.30 3.53
N ALA A 97 14.93 -4.10 3.14
CA ALA A 97 15.78 -2.90 3.13
C ALA A 97 16.35 -2.57 4.53
N ALA A 98 15.54 -2.69 5.58
CA ALA A 98 15.98 -2.41 6.94
C ALA A 98 17.04 -3.38 7.48
N GLN A 99 17.09 -4.61 6.97
CA GLN A 99 18.14 -5.57 7.31
C GLN A 99 19.50 -5.18 6.69
N MET A 100 19.49 -4.33 5.65
CA MET A 100 20.70 -3.93 4.91
C MET A 100 21.22 -2.53 5.28
N ALA A 101 20.43 -1.74 6.02
CA ALA A 101 20.71 -0.34 6.32
C ALA A 101 21.27 -0.11 7.73
N ARG A 102 22.07 0.96 7.89
CA ARG A 102 22.77 1.29 9.16
C ARG A 102 22.08 2.39 10.00
N SER A 103 21.21 3.23 9.42
CA SER A 103 20.44 4.27 10.14
C SER A 103 19.14 4.64 9.41
N GLY A 104 18.12 5.17 10.12
CA GLY A 104 16.83 5.63 9.56
C GLY A 104 15.82 4.54 9.18
N ALA A 105 16.29 3.35 8.83
CA ALA A 105 15.46 2.27 8.32
C ALA A 105 14.42 1.71 9.30
N ALA A 106 14.68 1.74 10.61
CA ALA A 106 13.72 1.28 11.62
C ALA A 106 12.44 2.15 11.65
N THR A 107 12.58 3.46 11.45
CA THR A 107 11.44 4.40 11.39
C THR A 107 10.64 4.18 10.11
N ALA A 108 11.32 4.06 8.96
CA ALA A 108 10.67 3.78 7.68
C ALA A 108 9.94 2.42 7.67
N LEU A 109 10.54 1.38 8.28
CA LEU A 109 9.88 0.09 8.46
C LEU A 109 8.63 0.20 9.34
N ARG A 110 8.71 0.90 10.48
CA ARG A 110 7.57 1.08 11.37
C ARG A 110 6.43 1.82 10.67
N ALA A 111 6.73 2.90 9.94
CA ALA A 111 5.75 3.65 9.17
C ALA A 111 5.11 2.79 8.07
N ALA A 112 5.90 1.98 7.36
CA ALA A 112 5.39 1.04 6.37
C ALA A 112 4.43 -0.01 6.96
N LEU A 113 4.74 -0.55 8.15
CA LEU A 113 3.86 -1.46 8.87
C LEU A 113 2.57 -0.77 9.31
N THR A 114 2.65 0.48 9.82
CA THR A 114 1.47 1.29 10.17
C THR A 114 0.56 1.50 8.96
N ALA A 115 1.12 1.92 7.81
CA ALA A 115 0.37 2.08 6.57
C ALA A 115 -0.31 0.77 6.13
N SER A 116 0.41 -0.36 6.20
CA SER A 116 -0.16 -1.67 5.88
C SER A 116 -1.31 -2.06 6.81
N GLN A 117 -1.22 -1.76 8.10
CA GLN A 117 -2.28 -2.05 9.08
C GLN A 117 -3.50 -1.14 8.88
N ALA A 118 -3.28 0.15 8.63
CA ALA A 118 -4.36 1.10 8.34
C ALA A 118 -5.11 0.72 7.06
N ALA A 119 -4.39 0.39 5.98
CA ALA A 119 -5.00 -0.10 4.75
C ALA A 119 -5.76 -1.42 4.95
N ALA A 120 -5.27 -2.32 5.82
CA ALA A 120 -5.99 -3.56 6.15
C ALA A 120 -7.31 -3.30 6.88
N LYS A 121 -7.33 -2.31 7.79
CA LYS A 121 -8.57 -1.88 8.47
C LYS A 121 -9.56 -1.27 7.47
N ALA A 122 -9.10 -0.37 6.60
CA ALA A 122 -9.94 0.24 5.56
C ALA A 122 -10.53 -0.79 4.58
N ALA A 123 -9.76 -1.84 4.25
CA ALA A 123 -10.20 -2.90 3.34
C ALA A 123 -11.04 -4.01 4.01
N GLY A 124 -11.24 -3.94 5.33
CA GLY A 124 -11.94 -4.95 6.13
C GLY A 124 -13.29 -4.49 6.64
N GLY A 125 -13.95 -5.35 7.43
CA GLY A 125 -15.22 -5.04 8.09
C GLY A 125 -16.43 -5.04 7.15
N THR A 126 -17.55 -4.55 7.67
CA THR A 126 -18.86 -4.53 6.97
C THR A 126 -18.98 -3.41 5.94
N ALA A 127 -18.15 -2.38 6.02
CA ALA A 127 -18.09 -1.25 5.08
C ALA A 127 -16.75 -1.20 4.34
N ALA A 128 -16.24 -2.36 3.92
CA ALA A 128 -14.93 -2.52 3.29
C ALA A 128 -14.73 -1.54 2.11
N GLY A 129 -13.74 -0.66 2.25
CA GLY A 129 -13.37 0.36 1.27
C GLY A 129 -14.29 1.59 1.21
N GLN A 130 -15.36 1.63 2.00
CA GLN A 130 -16.38 2.69 1.96
C GLN A 130 -16.35 3.60 3.20
N ASP A 131 -15.83 3.11 4.33
CA ASP A 131 -15.70 3.90 5.54
C ASP A 131 -14.71 5.08 5.34
N THR A 132 -15.25 6.30 5.33
CA THR A 132 -14.49 7.52 5.04
C THR A 132 -13.44 7.82 6.10
N ALA A 133 -13.71 7.53 7.37
CA ALA A 133 -12.78 7.77 8.46
C ALA A 133 -11.60 6.79 8.40
N LEU A 134 -11.88 5.50 8.16
CA LEU A 134 -10.82 4.50 7.98
C LEU A 134 -10.01 4.76 6.71
N ASN A 135 -10.64 5.26 5.65
CA ASN A 135 -9.95 5.65 4.44
C ASN A 135 -9.00 6.82 4.71
N ALA A 136 -9.44 7.90 5.38
CA ALA A 136 -8.58 9.03 5.72
C ALA A 136 -7.36 8.60 6.57
N ILE A 137 -7.58 7.79 7.62
CA ILE A 137 -6.49 7.26 8.46
C ILE A 137 -5.45 6.49 7.62
N ALA A 138 -5.90 5.74 6.63
CA ALA A 138 -5.00 4.98 5.76
C ALA A 138 -4.28 5.85 4.73
N ASP A 139 -4.83 6.99 4.32
CA ASP A 139 -4.12 7.98 3.50
C ASP A 139 -3.04 8.71 4.32
N ASP A 140 -3.38 9.20 5.50
CA ASP A 140 -2.41 9.86 6.42
C ASP A 140 -1.24 8.92 6.76
N ALA A 141 -1.54 7.63 7.01
CA ALA A 141 -0.52 6.63 7.29
C ALA A 141 0.38 6.34 6.07
N GLU A 142 -0.17 6.37 4.85
CA GLU A 142 0.62 6.21 3.63
C GLU A 142 1.52 7.43 3.39
N GLU A 143 1.01 8.65 3.60
CA GLU A 143 1.80 9.88 3.53
C GLU A 143 2.99 9.84 4.50
N GLY A 144 2.74 9.52 5.78
CA GLY A 144 3.82 9.37 6.77
C GLY A 144 4.81 8.25 6.43
N ALA A 145 4.37 7.19 5.75
CA ALA A 145 5.27 6.14 5.27
C ALA A 145 6.16 6.59 4.10
N VAL A 146 5.64 7.44 3.21
CA VAL A 146 6.43 8.06 2.12
C VAL A 146 7.48 9.01 2.71
N GLU A 147 7.09 9.87 3.66
CA GLU A 147 8.03 10.78 4.31
C GLU A 147 9.15 10.03 5.03
N ALA A 148 8.81 8.97 5.78
CA ALA A 148 9.80 8.16 6.46
C ALA A 148 10.75 7.43 5.49
N ALA A 149 10.24 6.97 4.34
CA ALA A 149 11.05 6.35 3.30
C ALA A 149 12.04 7.35 2.64
N ARG A 150 11.59 8.60 2.39
CA ARG A 150 12.48 9.69 1.92
C ARG A 150 13.55 10.02 2.95
N ALA A 151 13.17 10.16 4.22
CA ALA A 151 14.11 10.42 5.31
C ALA A 151 15.15 9.29 5.50
N ALA A 152 14.79 8.05 5.16
CA ALA A 152 15.70 6.92 5.13
C ALA A 152 16.55 6.82 3.85
N GLY A 153 16.37 7.73 2.88
CA GLY A 153 17.11 7.75 1.62
C GLY A 153 16.70 6.63 0.65
N TRP A 154 15.48 6.13 0.74
CA TRP A 154 14.97 5.09 -0.16
C TRP A 154 14.31 5.69 -1.41
N MET A 155 13.65 6.84 -1.27
CA MET A 155 12.84 7.54 -2.27
C MET A 155 13.36 8.96 -2.54
#